data_AF-A0A6A7N973-F1
#
_entry.id   AF-A0A6A7N973-F1
#
_cell.length_a   1.000
_cell.length_b   1.000
_cell.length_c   1.000
_cell.angle_alpha   90.00
_cell.angle_beta   90.00
_cell.angle_gamma   90.00
#
_symmetry.space_group_name_H-M   'P 1'
#
loop_
_entity.id
_entity.type
_entity.pdbx_description
1 polymer ?
#
loop_
_entity_poly.entity_id
_entity_poly.type
_entity_poly.pdbx_seq_one_letter_code
_entity_poly.pdbx_strand_id
1 'polypeptide(L)'
;MDTKPSLQDWALAAIGVLFMLIGVVLLWHDLNTAVTTIAFAAALAAVGISTIARKRRYGRQKVADVQVVGGVRIRPSRLRLALFGGGVFGLGAVMLGFSSEAPFLILLCYWVIAGTGALMLVGLAVGYLPSQYIEFTPAGLVLGVRSWTVLLPWDQIERVSAGEMQRNPVLLLSLDAPETLDVTPPAKLEKFLKYIGQSRGWTGADIFLMTTHFGIDLPVLVSAISRYAADPAARAELAPPKALEG
;
A
#
# COMPACT_ATOMS: atom_id res chain seq x y z
N MET A 1 -11.24 10.40 -4.93
CA MET A 1 -9.88 10.58 -4.38
C MET A 1 -9.51 12.06 -4.35
N ASP A 2 -9.01 12.57 -3.22
CA ASP A 2 -8.45 13.92 -3.16
C ASP A 2 -6.99 13.90 -3.64
N THR A 3 -6.76 14.49 -4.82
CA THR A 3 -5.42 14.58 -5.43
C THR A 3 -4.67 15.82 -4.96
N LYS A 4 -5.32 16.73 -4.22
CA LYS A 4 -4.66 17.90 -3.66
C LYS A 4 -4.16 17.58 -2.25
N PRO A 5 -2.93 17.96 -1.90
CA PRO A 5 -2.47 17.87 -0.53
C PRO A 5 -3.38 18.70 0.39
N SER A 6 -3.86 18.09 1.46
CA SER A 6 -4.72 18.76 2.44
C SER A 6 -3.89 19.67 3.35
N LEU A 7 -4.54 20.61 4.05
CA LEU A 7 -3.89 21.42 5.09
C LEU A 7 -3.23 20.54 6.18
N GLN A 8 -3.84 19.40 6.50
CA GLN A 8 -3.28 18.47 7.47
C GLN A 8 -1.98 17.81 6.99
N ASP A 9 -1.87 17.52 5.69
CA ASP A 9 -0.66 16.94 5.11
C ASP A 9 0.51 17.95 5.19
N TRP A 10 0.22 19.23 4.89
CA TRP A 10 1.17 20.32 5.05
C TRP A 10 1.55 20.58 6.50
N ALA A 11 0.58 20.59 7.40
CA ALA A 11 0.83 20.78 8.83
C ALA A 11 1.73 19.67 9.39
N LEU A 12 1.47 18.40 9.05
CA LEU A 12 2.32 17.28 9.49
C LEU A 12 3.76 17.42 8.99
N ALA A 13 3.95 17.78 7.72
CA ALA A 13 5.27 18.02 7.16
C ALA A 13 5.98 19.21 7.82
N ALA A 14 5.29 20.34 8.00
CA ALA A 14 5.85 21.54 8.59
C ALA A 14 6.23 21.34 10.06
N ILE A 15 5.36 20.71 10.85
CA ILE A 15 5.63 20.38 12.25
C ILE A 15 6.82 19.43 12.34
N GLY A 16 6.85 18.36 11.54
CA GLY A 16 7.98 17.43 11.52
C GLY A 16 9.31 18.13 11.19
N VAL A 17 9.33 19.01 10.18
CA VAL A 17 10.54 19.78 9.83
C VAL A 17 10.93 20.75 10.95
N LEU A 18 9.98 21.45 11.56
CA LEU A 18 10.27 22.39 12.65
C LEU A 18 10.88 21.68 13.86
N PHE A 19 10.29 20.58 14.31
CA PHE A 19 10.83 19.81 15.44
C PHE A 19 12.19 19.18 15.12
N MET A 20 12.42 18.80 13.87
CA MET A 20 13.73 18.34 13.41
C MET A 20 14.77 19.47 13.53
N LEU A 21 14.44 20.70 13.14
CA LEU A 21 15.33 21.86 13.30
C LEU A 21 15.59 22.20 14.78
N ILE A 22 14.58 22.13 15.64
CA ILE A 22 14.74 22.30 17.09
C ILE A 22 15.68 21.24 17.65
N GLY A 23 15.51 19.98 17.24
CA GLY A 23 16.40 18.89 17.64
C GLY A 23 17.85 19.12 17.23
N VAL A 24 18.11 19.71 16.05
CA VAL A 24 19.47 20.08 15.62
C VAL A 24 20.09 21.14 16.54
N VAL A 25 19.30 22.14 16.98
CA VAL A 25 19.77 23.14 17.94
C VAL A 25 20.06 22.50 19.31
N LEU A 26 19.23 21.54 19.74
CA LEU A 26 19.41 20.83 21.01
C LEU A 26 20.65 19.94 21.06
N LEU A 27 21.25 19.57 19.92
CA LEU A 27 22.48 18.76 19.87
C LEU A 27 23.63 19.35 20.70
N TRP A 28 23.61 20.67 20.91
CA TRP A 28 24.66 21.39 21.63
C TRP A 28 24.48 21.33 23.16
N HIS A 29 23.29 20.94 23.64
CA HIS A 29 22.96 20.89 25.06
C HIS A 29 22.76 19.46 25.56
N ASP A 30 21.99 18.65 24.83
CA ASP A 30 21.66 17.29 25.24
C ASP A 30 21.53 16.40 24.00
N LEU A 31 22.54 15.54 23.81
CA LEU A 31 22.61 14.62 22.69
C LEU A 31 21.44 13.62 22.68
N ASN A 32 21.02 13.14 23.84
CA ASN A 32 19.99 12.11 23.98
C ASN A 32 18.63 12.65 23.54
N THR A 33 18.23 13.80 24.11
CA THR A 33 16.99 14.48 23.74
C THR A 33 17.02 14.95 22.28
N ALA A 34 18.17 15.43 21.80
CA ALA A 34 18.32 15.88 20.41
C ALA A 34 18.13 14.74 19.41
N VAL A 35 18.84 13.61 19.58
CA VAL A 35 18.79 12.47 18.65
C VAL A 35 17.38 11.88 18.57
N THR A 36 16.72 11.72 19.71
CA THR A 36 15.37 11.15 19.80
C THR A 36 14.33 12.07 19.15
N THR A 37 14.43 13.38 19.40
CA THR A 37 13.60 14.41 18.77
C THR A 37 13.80 14.43 17.26
N ILE A 38 15.05 14.44 16.79
CA ILE A 38 15.38 14.43 15.35
C ILE A 38 14.83 13.17 14.69
N ALA A 39 15.07 11.98 15.27
CA ALA A 39 14.65 10.72 14.67
C ALA A 39 13.11 10.64 14.52
N PHE A 40 12.38 11.00 15.59
CA PHE A 40 10.93 11.00 15.56
C PHE A 40 10.35 12.05 14.62
N ALA A 41 10.87 13.29 14.69
CA ALA A 41 10.41 14.38 13.85
C ALA A 41 10.73 14.15 12.36
N ALA A 42 11.90 13.59 12.05
CA ALA A 42 12.28 13.20 10.69
C ALA A 42 11.35 12.12 10.13
N ALA A 43 10.96 11.12 10.92
CA ALA A 43 9.99 10.11 10.51
C ALA A 43 8.62 10.73 10.17
N LEU A 44 8.12 11.64 11.01
CA LEU A 44 6.87 12.36 10.75
C LEU A 44 6.96 13.25 9.49
N ALA A 45 8.06 14.00 9.35
CA ALA A 45 8.32 14.82 8.18
C ALA A 45 8.36 13.97 6.90
N ALA A 46 9.04 12.83 6.93
CA ALA A 46 9.12 11.92 5.79
C ALA A 46 7.75 11.39 5.35
N VAL A 47 6.86 11.04 6.30
CA VAL A 47 5.48 10.62 6.01
C VAL A 47 4.67 11.77 5.41
N GLY A 48 4.75 12.97 5.98
CA GLY A 48 4.05 14.15 5.45
C GLY A 48 4.52 14.52 4.04
N ILE A 49 5.83 14.64 3.86
CA ILE A 49 6.45 14.99 2.57
C ILE A 49 6.13 13.93 1.51
N SER A 50 6.26 12.64 1.83
CA SER A 50 5.94 11.56 0.87
C SER A 50 4.46 11.56 0.48
N THR A 51 3.55 11.86 1.40
CA THR A 51 2.12 12.01 1.13
C THR A 51 1.84 13.19 0.19
N ILE A 52 2.44 14.36 0.45
CA ILE A 52 2.33 15.55 -0.40
C ILE A 52 2.88 15.27 -1.79
N ALA A 53 4.09 14.69 -1.87
CA ALA A 53 4.75 14.35 -3.13
C ALA A 53 3.90 13.38 -3.97
N ARG A 54 3.33 12.35 -3.32
CA ARG A 54 2.42 11.40 -3.96
C ARG A 54 1.15 12.08 -4.47
N LYS A 55 0.45 12.87 -3.64
CA LYS A 55 -0.78 13.58 -4.05
C LYS A 55 -0.51 14.52 -5.22
N ARG A 56 0.57 15.30 -5.16
CA ARG A 56 1.02 16.15 -6.27
C ARG A 56 1.34 15.35 -7.54
N ARG A 57 2.02 14.21 -7.42
CA ARG A 57 2.30 13.33 -8.56
C ARG A 57 0.99 12.86 -9.20
N TYR A 58 0.02 12.41 -8.40
CA TYR A 58 -1.28 11.92 -8.90
C TYR A 58 -2.09 13.04 -9.54
N GLY A 59 -2.09 14.24 -8.97
CA GLY A 59 -2.77 15.40 -9.56
C GLY A 59 -2.16 15.87 -10.88
N ARG A 60 -0.89 15.54 -11.16
CA ARG A 60 -0.21 15.86 -12.43
C ARG A 60 -0.41 14.77 -13.49
N GLN A 61 -0.83 13.57 -13.12
CA GLN A 61 -1.04 12.47 -14.05
C GLN A 61 -2.31 12.69 -14.86
N LYS A 62 -2.16 13.12 -16.12
CA LYS A 62 -3.19 12.98 -17.14
C LYS A 62 -2.99 11.62 -17.79
N VAL A 63 -3.74 10.63 -17.32
CA VAL A 63 -3.66 9.27 -17.84
C VAL A 63 -4.43 9.22 -19.16
N ALA A 64 -3.72 9.46 -20.27
CA ALA A 64 -4.31 9.52 -21.61
C ALA A 64 -4.35 8.15 -22.30
N ASP A 65 -3.33 7.34 -22.06
CA ASP A 65 -3.25 5.96 -22.55
C ASP A 65 -2.53 5.10 -21.50
N VAL A 66 -3.08 3.93 -21.20
CA VAL A 66 -2.44 2.93 -20.33
C VAL A 66 -2.40 1.62 -21.06
N GLN A 67 -1.19 1.21 -21.39
CA GLN A 67 -0.91 -0.13 -21.89
C GLN A 67 -0.34 -0.96 -20.75
N VAL A 68 -1.01 -2.07 -20.45
CA VAL A 68 -0.55 -3.03 -19.45
C VAL A 68 -0.05 -4.26 -20.17
N VAL A 69 1.13 -4.75 -19.78
CA VAL A 69 1.64 -6.04 -20.27
C VAL A 69 0.85 -7.16 -19.62
N GLY A 70 0.08 -7.89 -20.42
CA GLY A 70 -0.73 -9.02 -19.94
C GLY A 70 0.12 -10.21 -19.48
N GLY A 71 -0.46 -11.02 -18.58
CA GLY A 71 0.16 -12.24 -18.04
C GLY A 71 1.29 -12.01 -17.03
N VAL A 72 1.62 -10.76 -16.69
CA VAL A 72 2.66 -10.45 -15.70
C VAL A 72 2.06 -10.29 -14.31
N ARG A 73 2.58 -11.09 -13.37
CA ARG A 73 2.21 -11.01 -11.95
C ARG A 73 2.87 -9.82 -11.28
N ILE A 74 2.07 -8.81 -10.98
CA ILE A 74 2.49 -7.65 -10.22
C ILE A 74 2.40 -7.97 -8.73
N ARG A 75 3.56 -8.04 -8.07
CA ARG A 75 3.69 -8.37 -6.65
C ARG A 75 4.08 -7.13 -5.83
N PRO A 76 3.70 -7.07 -4.54
CA PRO A 76 4.22 -6.10 -3.61
C PRO A 76 5.76 -6.11 -3.59
N SER A 77 6.36 -4.92 -3.62
CA SER A 77 7.80 -4.76 -3.53
C SER A 77 8.29 -5.16 -2.13
N ARG A 78 9.00 -6.28 -2.04
CA ARG A 78 9.66 -6.73 -0.81
C ARG A 78 10.63 -5.68 -0.27
N LEU A 79 11.32 -4.96 -1.15
CA LEU A 79 12.22 -3.88 -0.76
C LEU A 79 11.47 -2.74 -0.04
N ARG A 80 10.30 -2.32 -0.55
CA ARG A 80 9.51 -1.28 0.13
C ARG A 80 9.02 -1.73 1.50
N LEU A 81 8.61 -3.00 1.62
CA LEU A 81 8.23 -3.60 2.91
C LEU A 81 9.43 -3.67 3.86
N ALA A 82 10.61 -4.04 3.37
CA ALA A 82 11.85 -4.07 4.15
C ALA A 82 12.26 -2.67 4.62
N LEU A 83 12.22 -1.67 3.75
CA LEU A 83 12.53 -0.27 4.10
C LEU A 83 11.55 0.28 5.13
N PHE A 84 10.26 -0.04 5.00
CA PHE A 84 9.26 0.38 5.98
C PHE A 84 9.48 -0.31 7.33
N GLY A 85 9.61 -1.64 7.35
CA GLY A 85 9.87 -2.40 8.58
C GLY A 85 11.21 -2.01 9.25
N GLY A 86 12.25 -1.79 8.45
CA GLY A 86 13.56 -1.32 8.89
C GLY A 86 13.53 0.11 9.43
N GLY A 87 12.76 1.01 8.80
CA GLY A 87 12.55 2.37 9.30
C GLY A 87 11.83 2.38 10.66
N VAL A 88 10.77 1.57 10.81
CA VAL A 88 10.04 1.43 12.08
C VAL A 88 10.92 0.82 13.17
N PHE A 89 11.66 -0.26 12.85
CA PHE A 89 12.61 -0.88 13.76
C PHE A 89 13.71 0.08 14.20
N GLY A 90 14.36 0.74 13.22
CA GLY A 90 15.42 1.69 13.46
C GLY A 90 14.97 2.87 14.31
N LEU A 91 13.77 3.41 14.04
CA LEU A 91 13.18 4.45 14.88
C LEU A 91 13.01 3.97 16.33
N GLY A 92 12.36 2.83 16.54
CA GLY A 92 12.18 2.28 17.89
C GLY A 92 13.49 1.99 18.62
N ALA A 93 14.49 1.46 17.91
CA ALA A 93 15.82 1.18 18.46
C ALA A 93 16.55 2.47 18.88
N VAL A 94 16.50 3.52 18.06
CA VAL A 94 17.06 4.83 18.42
C VAL A 94 16.34 5.41 19.64
N MET A 95 15.01 5.33 19.72
CA MET A 95 14.28 5.84 20.87
C MET A 95 14.64 5.08 22.16
N LEU A 96 14.80 3.75 22.10
CA LEU A 96 15.23 2.94 23.24
C LEU A 96 16.68 3.25 23.68
N GLY A 97 17.61 3.39 22.73
CA GLY A 97 19.02 3.59 23.04
C GLY A 97 19.35 4.96 23.64
N PHE A 98 18.60 6.00 23.24
CA PHE A 98 18.86 7.39 23.64
C PHE A 98 17.84 7.94 24.66
N SER A 99 16.82 7.18 25.06
CA SER A 99 15.82 7.62 26.05
C SER A 99 15.73 6.68 27.26
N SER A 100 16.87 6.24 27.82
CA SER A 100 16.88 5.29 28.94
C SER A 100 16.20 5.81 30.21
N GLU A 101 16.13 7.14 30.38
CA GLU A 101 15.49 7.79 31.52
C GLU A 101 14.00 8.05 31.31
N ALA A 102 13.44 7.64 30.17
CA ALA A 102 12.03 7.84 29.90
C ALA A 102 11.16 7.02 30.89
N PRO A 103 9.99 7.53 31.28
CA PRO A 103 9.02 6.78 32.07
C PRO A 103 8.73 5.41 31.47
N PHE A 104 8.46 4.41 32.32
CA PHE A 104 8.23 3.02 31.91
C PHE A 104 7.21 2.87 30.77
N LEU A 105 6.11 3.64 30.82
CA LEU A 105 5.08 3.61 29.76
C LEU A 105 5.62 4.06 28.40
N ILE A 106 6.52 5.05 28.37
CA ILE A 106 7.14 5.54 27.13
C ILE A 106 8.12 4.51 26.59
N LEU A 107 8.93 3.90 27.47
CA LEU A 107 9.82 2.80 27.09
C LEU A 107 9.05 1.62 26.50
N LEU A 108 7.89 1.27 27.09
CA LEU A 108 7.01 0.23 26.56
C LEU A 108 6.54 0.57 25.14
N CYS A 109 6.15 1.82 24.87
CA CYS A 109 5.80 2.26 23.52
C CYS A 109 6.96 2.08 22.52
N TYR A 110 8.19 2.43 22.92
CA TYR A 110 9.36 2.24 22.06
C TYR A 110 9.67 0.77 21.79
N TRP A 111 9.51 -0.10 22.79
CA TRP A 111 9.58 -1.55 22.61
C TRP A 111 8.51 -2.07 21.65
N VAL A 112 7.28 -1.56 21.72
CA VAL A 112 6.21 -1.94 20.79
C VAL A 112 6.55 -1.50 19.36
N ILE A 113 7.07 -0.28 19.16
CA ILE A 113 7.51 0.22 17.85
C ILE A 113 8.65 -0.65 17.30
N ALA A 114 9.72 -0.85 18.08
CA ALA A 114 10.86 -1.66 17.67
C ALA A 114 10.43 -3.11 17.39
N GLY A 115 9.64 -3.71 18.28
CA GLY A 115 9.10 -5.06 18.13
C GLY A 115 8.24 -5.21 16.88
N THR A 116 7.39 -4.23 16.56
CA THR A 116 6.58 -4.23 15.34
C THR A 116 7.47 -4.23 14.09
N GLY A 117 8.47 -3.36 14.04
CA GLY A 117 9.44 -3.32 12.94
C GLY A 117 10.21 -4.63 12.79
N ALA A 118 10.67 -5.21 13.91
CA ALA A 118 11.37 -6.48 13.93
C ALA A 118 10.48 -7.64 13.43
N LEU A 119 9.23 -7.73 13.91
CA LEU A 119 8.26 -8.73 13.48
C LEU A 119 7.95 -8.62 11.98
N MET A 120 7.85 -7.40 11.45
CA MET A 120 7.68 -7.19 10.01
C MET A 120 8.88 -7.71 9.21
N LEU A 121 10.11 -7.42 9.66
CA LEU A 121 11.33 -7.89 9.00
C LEU A 121 11.48 -9.42 9.06
N VAL A 122 11.21 -10.03 10.22
CA VAL A 122 11.21 -11.50 10.38
C VAL A 122 10.12 -12.12 9.51
N GLY A 123 8.91 -11.57 9.52
CA GLY A 123 7.81 -12.03 8.67
C GLY A 123 8.12 -11.91 7.17
N LEU A 124 8.91 -10.92 6.77
CA LEU A 124 9.42 -10.79 5.41
C LEU A 124 10.47 -11.85 5.09
N ALA A 125 11.45 -12.05 5.99
CA ALA A 125 12.53 -13.02 5.83
C ALA A 125 12.02 -14.47 5.76
N VAL A 126 11.05 -14.82 6.59
CA VAL A 126 10.39 -16.15 6.61
C VAL A 126 9.38 -16.32 5.45
N GLY A 127 9.06 -15.23 4.74
CA GLY A 127 8.04 -15.27 3.68
C GLY A 127 6.62 -15.48 4.22
N TYR A 128 6.37 -15.09 5.47
CA TYR A 128 5.04 -15.14 6.10
C TYR A 128 4.15 -14.00 5.63
N LEU A 129 4.73 -12.85 5.27
CA LEU A 129 3.98 -11.70 4.77
C LEU A 129 3.18 -12.06 3.50
N PRO A 130 1.89 -11.67 3.43
CA PRO A 130 1.00 -12.06 2.35
C PRO A 130 1.53 -11.59 0.98
N SER A 131 1.86 -12.56 0.13
CA SER A 131 2.19 -12.32 -1.27
C SER A 131 0.90 -12.23 -2.08
N GLN A 132 0.21 -11.09 -1.96
CA GLN A 132 -0.84 -10.79 -2.91
C GLN A 132 -0.21 -10.55 -4.29
N TYR A 133 -0.94 -10.82 -5.36
CA TYR A 133 -0.54 -10.38 -6.69
C TYR A 133 -1.76 -10.01 -7.51
N ILE A 134 -1.52 -9.12 -8.47
CA ILE A 134 -2.49 -8.76 -9.50
C ILE A 134 -1.91 -9.21 -10.83
N GLU A 135 -2.73 -9.80 -11.68
CA GLU A 135 -2.35 -10.20 -13.02
C GLU A 135 -3.47 -9.81 -13.99
N PHE A 136 -3.10 -9.12 -15.07
CA PHE A 136 -4.03 -8.72 -16.12
C PHE A 136 -4.06 -9.80 -17.18
N THR A 137 -5.23 -10.39 -17.41
CA THR A 137 -5.43 -11.43 -18.43
C THR A 137 -6.54 -11.01 -19.39
N PRO A 138 -6.60 -11.57 -20.61
CA PRO A 138 -7.70 -11.27 -21.54
C PRO A 138 -9.09 -11.63 -20.97
N ALA A 139 -9.15 -12.67 -20.14
CA ALA A 139 -10.40 -13.12 -19.51
C ALA A 139 -10.83 -12.22 -18.34
N GLY A 140 -9.88 -11.62 -17.62
CA GLY A 140 -10.19 -10.85 -16.43
C GLY A 140 -8.98 -10.39 -15.62
N LEU A 141 -9.27 -9.72 -14.51
CA LEU A 141 -8.29 -9.38 -13.50
C LEU A 141 -8.12 -10.54 -12.51
N VAL A 142 -6.95 -11.15 -12.49
CA VAL A 142 -6.64 -12.20 -11.52
C VAL A 142 -6.08 -11.57 -10.25
N LEU A 143 -6.73 -11.85 -9.12
CA LEU A 143 -6.23 -11.50 -7.80
C LEU A 143 -5.77 -12.77 -7.08
N GLY A 144 -4.48 -12.85 -6.84
CA GLY A 144 -3.89 -13.93 -6.07
C GLY A 144 -3.66 -13.53 -4.63
N VAL A 145 -4.03 -14.42 -3.71
CA VAL A 145 -3.66 -14.38 -2.31
C VAL A 145 -2.97 -15.72 -1.99
N ARG A 146 -2.13 -15.77 -0.95
CA ARG A 146 -1.30 -16.95 -0.61
C ARG A 146 -2.02 -18.31 -0.72
N SER A 147 -3.31 -18.39 -0.36
CA SER A 147 -4.07 -19.64 -0.28
C SER A 147 -5.14 -19.82 -1.37
N TRP A 148 -5.40 -18.80 -2.19
CA TRP A 148 -6.45 -18.84 -3.21
C TRP A 148 -6.24 -17.74 -4.24
N THR A 149 -6.71 -17.97 -5.45
CA THR A 149 -6.72 -17.02 -6.55
C THR A 149 -8.16 -16.86 -7.02
N VAL A 150 -8.55 -15.65 -7.41
CA VAL A 150 -9.85 -15.40 -8.03
C VAL A 150 -9.63 -14.73 -9.36
N LEU A 151 -10.31 -15.23 -10.40
CA LEU A 151 -10.44 -14.54 -11.67
C LEU A 151 -11.66 -13.64 -11.57
N LEU A 152 -11.47 -12.34 -11.78
CA LEU A 152 -12.55 -11.36 -11.88
C LEU A 152 -12.78 -11.06 -13.38
N PRO A 153 -13.82 -11.63 -14.01
CA PRO A 153 -14.12 -11.34 -15.40
C PRO A 153 -14.33 -9.84 -15.59
N TRP A 154 -13.80 -9.29 -16.69
CA TRP A 154 -13.95 -7.85 -16.99
C TRP A 154 -15.40 -7.40 -17.00
N ASP A 155 -16.30 -8.27 -17.47
CA ASP A 155 -17.74 -8.00 -17.60
C ASP A 155 -18.48 -8.02 -16.25
N GLN A 156 -17.86 -8.57 -15.19
CA GLN A 156 -18.43 -8.60 -13.83
C GLN A 156 -17.88 -7.48 -12.93
N ILE A 157 -16.99 -6.62 -13.44
CA ILE A 157 -16.51 -5.44 -12.71
C ILE A 157 -17.48 -4.29 -12.95
N GLU A 158 -18.44 -4.12 -12.05
CA GLU A 158 -19.48 -3.08 -12.16
C GLU A 158 -18.89 -1.68 -11.95
N ARG A 159 -18.03 -1.53 -10.94
CA ARG A 159 -17.49 -0.22 -10.57
C ARG A 159 -16.02 -0.32 -10.18
N VAL A 160 -15.23 0.59 -10.76
CA VAL A 160 -13.83 0.82 -10.39
C VAL A 160 -13.71 2.23 -9.84
N SER A 161 -13.14 2.39 -8.66
CA SER A 161 -12.96 3.72 -8.09
C SER A 161 -11.67 3.88 -7.29
N ALA A 162 -11.17 5.11 -7.28
CA ALA A 162 -10.03 5.54 -6.47
C ALA A 162 -10.51 6.09 -5.13
N GLY A 163 -10.10 5.45 -4.03
CA GLY A 163 -10.34 5.87 -2.66
C GLY A 163 -9.06 6.27 -1.91
N GLU A 164 -9.24 6.72 -0.68
CA GLU A 164 -8.17 6.93 0.29
C GLU A 164 -8.62 6.37 1.64
N MET A 165 -7.81 5.51 2.26
CA MET A 165 -8.08 4.93 3.58
C MET A 165 -6.88 5.17 4.48
N GLN A 166 -7.06 5.88 5.60
CA GLN A 166 -5.97 6.27 6.52
C GLN A 166 -4.78 6.92 5.78
N ARG A 167 -5.07 7.84 4.84
CA ARG A 167 -4.06 8.50 3.98
C ARG A 167 -3.29 7.55 3.06
N ASN A 168 -3.76 6.33 2.83
CA ASN A 168 -3.22 5.41 1.85
C ASN A 168 -4.14 5.30 0.63
N PRO A 169 -3.59 5.35 -0.60
CA PRO A 169 -4.37 5.13 -1.81
C PRO A 169 -4.92 3.71 -1.84
N VAL A 170 -6.22 3.60 -2.11
CA VAL A 170 -6.91 2.32 -2.18
C VAL A 170 -7.70 2.23 -3.49
N LEU A 171 -7.51 1.13 -4.21
CA LEU A 171 -8.38 0.73 -5.31
C LEU A 171 -9.61 0.08 -4.70
N LEU A 172 -10.80 0.51 -5.12
CA LEU A 172 -12.07 -0.05 -4.70
C LEU A 172 -12.80 -0.61 -5.92
N LEU A 173 -13.17 -1.89 -5.86
CA LEU A 173 -13.93 -2.58 -6.90
C LEU A 173 -15.28 -3.04 -6.34
N SER A 174 -16.34 -2.83 -7.12
CA SER A 174 -17.65 -3.46 -6.92
C SER A 174 -17.86 -4.48 -8.03
N LEU A 175 -18.40 -5.64 -7.66
CA LEU A 175 -18.56 -6.79 -8.53
C LEU A 175 -20.04 -7.12 -8.68
N ASP A 176 -20.42 -7.51 -9.88
CA ASP A 176 -21.72 -8.13 -10.13
C ASP A 176 -21.64 -9.63 -9.83
N ALA A 177 -22.65 -10.16 -9.13
CA ALA A 177 -22.79 -11.58 -8.77
C ALA A 177 -21.49 -12.29 -8.30
N PRO A 178 -20.84 -11.82 -7.21
CA PRO A 178 -19.53 -12.34 -6.77
C PRO A 178 -19.51 -13.83 -6.39
N GLU A 179 -20.66 -14.43 -6.09
CA GLU A 179 -20.85 -15.86 -5.84
C GLU A 179 -20.62 -16.75 -7.07
N THR A 180 -20.61 -16.17 -8.27
CA THR A 180 -20.40 -16.89 -9.53
C THR A 180 -18.94 -16.90 -9.99
N LEU A 181 -18.06 -16.23 -9.25
CA LEU A 181 -16.65 -16.04 -9.63
C LEU A 181 -15.84 -17.34 -9.52
N ASP A 182 -14.91 -17.51 -10.46
CA ASP A 182 -13.98 -18.63 -10.47
C ASP A 182 -12.87 -18.41 -9.43
N VAL A 183 -13.02 -19.09 -8.28
CA VAL A 183 -12.04 -19.12 -7.19
C VAL A 183 -11.31 -20.45 -7.23
N THR A 184 -9.98 -20.39 -7.35
CA THR A 184 -9.11 -21.56 -7.29
C THR A 184 -8.34 -21.59 -5.97
N PRO A 185 -8.40 -22.68 -5.18
CA PRO A 185 -9.29 -23.85 -5.34
C PRO A 185 -10.77 -23.52 -5.06
N PRO A 186 -11.75 -24.21 -5.68
CA PRO A 186 -13.19 -23.94 -5.48
C PRO A 186 -13.65 -24.02 -4.03
N ALA A 187 -13.01 -24.88 -3.23
CA ALA A 187 -13.24 -24.99 -1.79
C ALA A 187 -12.94 -23.70 -0.99
N LYS A 188 -12.32 -22.68 -1.61
CA LYS A 188 -12.03 -21.38 -0.99
C LYS A 188 -13.04 -20.30 -1.36
N LEU A 189 -14.10 -20.61 -2.12
CA LEU A 189 -15.16 -19.67 -2.46
C LEU A 189 -15.79 -19.03 -1.22
N GLU A 190 -16.14 -19.81 -0.20
CA GLU A 190 -16.70 -19.27 1.05
C GLU A 190 -15.76 -18.27 1.74
N LYS A 191 -14.45 -18.55 1.72
CA LYS A 191 -13.43 -17.65 2.28
C LYS A 191 -13.34 -16.35 1.48
N PHE A 192 -13.48 -16.42 0.16
CA PHE A 192 -13.55 -15.26 -0.71
C PHE A 192 -14.82 -14.43 -0.47
N LEU A 193 -15.99 -15.06 -0.36
CA LEU A 193 -17.24 -14.37 -0.03
C LEU A 193 -17.19 -13.72 1.36
N LYS A 194 -16.56 -14.37 2.34
CA LYS A 194 -16.30 -13.76 3.65
C LYS A 194 -15.39 -12.54 3.55
N TYR A 195 -14.36 -12.60 2.70
CA TYR A 195 -13.49 -11.46 2.42
C TYR A 195 -14.28 -10.30 1.79
N ILE A 196 -15.18 -10.56 0.83
CA ILE A 196 -16.08 -9.55 0.27
C ILE A 196 -16.96 -8.93 1.35
N GLY A 197 -17.60 -9.75 2.20
CA GLY A 197 -18.44 -9.25 3.28
C GLY A 197 -17.68 -8.33 4.25
N GLN A 198 -16.44 -8.69 4.58
CA GLN A 198 -15.56 -7.84 5.37
C GLN A 198 -15.18 -6.55 4.61
N SER A 199 -14.78 -6.67 3.35
CA SER A 199 -14.44 -5.52 2.50
C SER A 199 -15.59 -4.51 2.42
N ARG A 200 -16.82 -4.99 2.21
CA ARG A 200 -18.03 -4.16 2.18
C ARG A 200 -18.26 -3.44 3.51
N GLY A 201 -18.10 -4.16 4.63
CA GLY A 201 -18.27 -3.57 5.96
C GLY A 201 -17.28 -2.44 6.28
N TRP A 202 -16.05 -2.52 5.75
CA TRP A 202 -15.02 -1.52 6.02
C TRP A 202 -14.99 -0.37 5.01
N THR A 203 -15.29 -0.64 3.74
CA THR A 203 -15.01 0.29 2.63
C THR A 203 -16.22 0.57 1.74
N GLY A 204 -17.31 -0.20 1.88
CA GLY A 204 -18.44 -0.16 0.96
C GLY A 204 -18.17 -0.77 -0.42
N ALA A 205 -17.01 -1.39 -0.63
CA ALA A 205 -16.62 -2.05 -1.88
C ALA A 205 -16.39 -3.56 -1.67
N ASP A 206 -16.47 -4.34 -2.74
CA ASP A 206 -16.34 -5.81 -2.68
C ASP A 206 -14.89 -6.22 -2.54
N ILE A 207 -14.00 -5.46 -3.17
CA ILE A 207 -12.56 -5.64 -3.08
C ILE A 207 -11.94 -4.28 -2.83
N PHE A 208 -11.04 -4.22 -1.86
CA PHE A 208 -10.15 -3.09 -1.66
C PHE A 208 -8.69 -3.53 -1.73
N LEU A 209 -7.86 -2.75 -2.43
CA LEU A 209 -6.44 -3.03 -2.58
C LEU A 209 -5.60 -1.78 -2.33
N MET A 210 -4.69 -1.87 -1.36
CA MET A 210 -3.71 -0.80 -1.10
C MET A 210 -2.58 -0.85 -2.12
N THR A 211 -2.48 0.18 -2.96
CA THR A 211 -1.57 0.18 -4.11
C THR A 211 -0.13 0.58 -3.75
N THR A 212 0.09 1.21 -2.59
CA THR A 212 1.40 1.70 -2.13
C THR A 212 2.50 0.63 -2.20
N HIS A 213 2.15 -0.62 -1.90
CA HIS A 213 3.10 -1.73 -1.87
C HIS A 213 3.39 -2.33 -3.25
N PHE A 214 2.48 -2.19 -4.22
CA PHE A 214 2.62 -2.76 -5.58
C PHE A 214 3.54 -1.97 -6.50
N GLY A 215 3.93 -0.75 -6.12
CA GLY A 215 4.72 0.10 -7.02
C GLY A 215 3.93 0.78 -8.12
N ILE A 216 2.62 0.55 -8.18
CA ILE A 216 1.72 1.12 -9.19
C ILE A 216 1.03 2.35 -8.61
N ASP A 217 0.94 3.40 -9.42
CA ASP A 217 0.17 4.59 -9.07
C ASP A 217 -1.33 4.32 -9.24
N LEU A 218 -2.12 4.66 -8.21
CA LEU A 218 -3.56 4.37 -8.19
C LEU A 218 -4.32 4.92 -9.42
N PRO A 219 -4.06 6.15 -9.90
CA PRO A 219 -4.72 6.65 -11.11
C PRO A 219 -4.45 5.79 -12.36
N VAL A 220 -3.23 5.25 -12.49
CA VAL A 220 -2.85 4.36 -13.59
C VAL A 220 -3.59 3.04 -13.46
N LEU A 221 -3.64 2.46 -12.26
CA LEU A 221 -4.32 1.20 -12.01
C LEU A 221 -5.83 1.29 -12.27
N VAL A 222 -6.47 2.36 -11.78
CA VAL A 222 -7.90 2.60 -12.01
C VAL A 222 -8.18 2.77 -13.49
N SER A 223 -7.39 3.60 -14.19
CA SER A 223 -7.59 3.84 -15.62
C SER A 223 -7.39 2.56 -16.45
N ALA A 224 -6.41 1.72 -16.11
CA ALA A 224 -6.20 0.44 -16.77
C ALA A 224 -7.41 -0.50 -16.61
N ILE A 225 -7.86 -0.71 -15.37
CA ILE A 225 -9.00 -1.61 -15.09
C ILE A 225 -10.26 -1.07 -15.75
N SER A 226 -10.53 0.24 -15.65
CA SER A 226 -11.66 0.88 -16.30
C SER A 226 -11.63 0.72 -17.83
N ARG A 227 -10.45 0.85 -18.47
CA ARG A 227 -10.29 0.65 -19.92
C ARG A 227 -10.67 -0.77 -20.33
N TYR A 228 -10.09 -1.79 -19.69
CA TYR A 228 -10.34 -3.19 -20.07
C TYR A 228 -11.73 -3.69 -19.69
N ALA A 229 -12.34 -3.12 -18.64
CA ALA A 229 -13.75 -3.36 -18.33
C ALA A 229 -14.67 -2.79 -19.43
N ALA A 230 -14.43 -1.55 -19.87
CA ALA A 230 -15.29 -0.86 -20.84
C ALA A 230 -15.07 -1.24 -22.31
N ASP A 231 -13.84 -1.62 -22.70
CA ASP A 231 -13.48 -1.92 -24.09
C ASP A 231 -13.01 -3.38 -24.25
N PRO A 232 -13.90 -4.28 -24.75
CA PRO A 232 -13.54 -5.66 -25.03
C PRO A 232 -12.43 -5.83 -26.06
N ALA A 233 -12.28 -4.91 -27.03
CA ALA A 233 -11.26 -5.02 -28.07
C ALA A 233 -9.86 -4.80 -27.48
N ALA A 234 -9.73 -3.89 -26.51
CA ALA A 234 -8.48 -3.64 -25.80
C ALA A 234 -7.99 -4.88 -25.01
N ARG A 235 -8.87 -5.82 -24.63
CA ARG A 235 -8.49 -7.03 -23.88
C ARG A 235 -7.53 -7.94 -24.66
N ALA A 236 -7.52 -7.86 -26.00
CA ALA A 236 -6.57 -8.59 -26.84
C ALA A 236 -5.11 -8.18 -26.60
N GLU A 237 -4.87 -6.93 -26.16
CA GLU A 237 -3.53 -6.44 -25.78
C GLU A 237 -2.96 -7.18 -24.56
N LEU A 238 -3.84 -7.76 -23.73
CA LEU A 238 -3.45 -8.52 -22.54
C LEU A 238 -3.08 -9.97 -22.85
N ALA A 239 -3.10 -10.38 -24.13
CA ALA A 239 -2.61 -11.69 -24.50
C ALA A 239 -1.12 -11.79 -24.10
N PRO A 240 -0.69 -12.88 -23.44
CA PRO A 240 0.70 -13.03 -23.07
C PRO A 240 1.58 -12.92 -24.34
N PRO A 241 2.75 -12.25 -24.25
CA PRO A 241 3.66 -12.18 -25.39
C PRO A 241 3.96 -13.60 -25.88
N LYS A 242 3.86 -13.85 -27.19
CA LYS A 242 4.08 -15.15 -27.86
C LYS A 242 5.46 -15.81 -27.60
N ALA A 243 6.29 -15.26 -26.72
CA ALA A 243 7.67 -15.66 -26.50
C ALA A 243 7.93 -16.04 -25.03
N LEU A 244 7.19 -17.00 -24.48
CA LEU A 244 7.59 -17.84 -23.34
C LEU A 244 6.92 -19.23 -23.41
N GLU A 245 6.79 -19.79 -24.61
CA GLU A 245 6.65 -21.24 -24.82
C GLU A 245 8.04 -21.76 -25.18
N GLY A 246 8.86 -22.03 -24.16
CA GLY A 246 10.21 -22.56 -24.29
C GLY A 246 10.69 -23.12 -22.97
#